data_AF-A0A814DLU3-F1
#
_entry.id   AF-A0A814DLU3-F1
#
_cell.length_a   1.000
_cell.length_b   1.000
_cell.length_c   1.000
_cell.angle_alpha   90.00
_cell.angle_beta   90.00
_cell.angle_gamma   90.00
#
_symmetry.space_group_name_H-M   'P 1'
#
loop_
_entity.id
_entity.type
_entity.pdbx_description
1 polymer ?
#
loop_
_entity_poly.entity_id
_entity_poly.type
_entity_poly.pdbx_seq_one_letter_code
_entity_poly.pdbx_strand_id
1 'polypeptide(L)'
;MSQTPEHTQYGLFADDTALWAACNITSGMNRRIHESVDAFQRWCTSWKLSLQPTKTEMIHFSPHPRKKYKYPMFVVVGPTIVCPQPFARYLGVIFDPIMEASYKTY
;
A
#
# COMPACT_ATOMS: atom_id res chain seq x y z
N MET A 1 -0.93 -4.65 16.16
CA MET A 1 -1.88 -4.73 15.04
C MET A 1 -2.60 -6.10 15.04
N SER A 2 -3.44 -6.41 16.03
CA SER A 2 -4.05 -7.75 16.15
C SER A 2 -5.32 -7.97 15.31
N GLN A 3 -5.69 -7.02 14.43
CA GLN A 3 -6.96 -7.05 13.67
C GLN A 3 -6.79 -6.71 12.18
N THR A 4 -5.65 -7.05 11.57
CA THR A 4 -5.54 -6.93 10.10
C THR A 4 -6.46 -7.95 9.42
N PRO A 5 -7.18 -7.57 8.35
CA PRO A 5 -8.02 -8.49 7.58
C PRO A 5 -7.26 -9.73 7.09
N GLU A 6 -7.97 -10.84 6.91
CA GLU A 6 -7.42 -12.08 6.37
C GLU A 6 -6.78 -11.82 4.99
N HIS A 7 -5.55 -12.34 4.78
CA HIS A 7 -4.70 -12.10 3.61
C HIS A 7 -4.16 -10.67 3.43
N THR A 8 -4.12 -9.88 4.50
CA THR A 8 -3.28 -8.69 4.59
C THR A 8 -2.01 -9.04 5.35
N GLN A 9 -0.86 -8.62 4.83
CA GLN A 9 0.42 -8.72 5.50
C GLN A 9 1.03 -7.33 5.67
N TYR A 10 1.94 -7.21 6.63
CA TYR A 10 2.62 -5.97 6.91
C TYR A 10 4.09 -6.22 7.26
N GLY A 11 4.93 -5.25 6.94
CA GLY A 11 6.33 -5.16 7.32
C GLY A 11 6.51 -3.92 8.18
N LEU A 12 7.14 -4.08 9.33
CA LEU A 12 7.50 -2.97 10.21
C LEU A 12 9.01 -2.90 10.27
N PHE A 13 9.56 -1.73 9.95
CA PHE A 13 10.98 -1.47 10.12
C PHE A 13 11.16 -0.04 10.61
N ALA A 14 11.57 0.10 11.88
CA ALA A 14 11.62 1.40 12.57
C ALA A 14 10.28 2.16 12.44
N ASP A 15 10.29 3.34 11.84
CA ASP A 15 9.11 4.17 11.55
C ASP A 15 8.45 3.85 10.20
N ASP A 16 9.13 3.11 9.32
CA ASP A 16 8.59 2.69 8.03
C ASP A 16 7.68 1.47 8.18
N THR A 17 6.50 1.56 7.58
CA THR A 17 5.53 0.45 7.53
C THR A 17 5.13 0.18 6.09
N ALA A 18 5.33 -1.07 5.66
CA ALA A 18 4.75 -1.59 4.43
C ALA A 18 3.47 -2.38 4.76
N LEU A 19 2.41 -2.17 3.99
CA LEU A 19 1.15 -2.89 4.10
C LEU A 19 0.77 -3.39 2.71
N TRP A 20 0.49 -4.68 2.58
CA TRP A 20 0.04 -5.25 1.30
C TRP A 20 -1.08 -6.24 1.51
N ALA A 21 -1.99 -6.28 0.54
CA ALA A 21 -3.10 -7.20 0.49
C ALA A 21 -3.20 -7.77 -0.92
N ALA A 22 -3.53 -9.07 -1.01
CA ALA A 22 -3.77 -9.74 -2.28
C ALA A 22 -5.23 -10.17 -2.38
N CYS A 23 -5.81 -10.03 -3.57
CA CYS A 23 -7.15 -10.51 -3.86
C CYS A 23 -7.31 -10.79 -5.36
N ASN A 24 -8.15 -11.77 -5.71
CA ASN A 24 -8.44 -12.13 -7.10
C ASN A 24 -9.43 -11.16 -7.77
N ILE A 25 -10.16 -10.35 -6.98
CA ILE A 25 -11.21 -9.45 -7.45
C ILE A 25 -10.88 -8.02 -7.01
N THR A 26 -10.86 -7.07 -7.96
CA THR A 26 -10.51 -5.67 -7.71
C THR A 26 -11.41 -4.99 -6.66
N SER A 27 -12.72 -5.27 -6.66
CA SER A 27 -13.64 -4.73 -5.65
C SER A 27 -13.34 -5.26 -4.24
N GLY A 28 -13.02 -6.55 -4.13
CA GLY A 28 -12.58 -7.17 -2.88
C GLY A 28 -11.25 -6.61 -2.41
N MET A 29 -10.35 -6.28 -3.33
CA MET A 29 -9.06 -5.67 -3.03
C MET A 29 -9.20 -4.26 -2.46
N ASN A 30 -10.02 -3.40 -3.09
CA ASN A 30 -10.29 -2.05 -2.58
C ASN A 30 -10.88 -2.11 -1.16
N ARG A 31 -11.90 -2.95 -0.93
CA ARG A 31 -12.46 -3.10 0.41
C ARG A 31 -11.39 -3.54 1.43
N ARG A 32 -10.61 -4.58 1.09
CA ARG A 32 -9.61 -5.14 2.01
C ARG A 32 -8.48 -4.17 2.32
N ILE A 33 -7.99 -3.41 1.33
CA ILE A 33 -6.92 -2.43 1.59
C ILE A 33 -7.42 -1.28 2.45
N HIS A 34 -8.64 -0.80 2.23
CA HIS A 34 -9.26 0.22 3.07
C HIS A 34 -9.45 -0.26 4.52
N GLU A 35 -10.02 -1.45 4.72
CA GLU A 35 -10.16 -2.05 6.06
C GLU A 35 -8.81 -2.21 6.77
N SER A 36 -7.77 -2.57 6.03
CA SER A 36 -6.42 -2.74 6.57
C SER A 36 -5.80 -1.41 6.99
N VAL A 37 -5.98 -0.36 6.19
CA VAL A 37 -5.50 0.99 6.46
C VAL A 37 -6.25 1.60 7.63
N ASP A 38 -7.56 1.41 7.73
CA ASP A 38 -8.36 1.85 8.87
C ASP A 38 -7.92 1.16 10.16
N ALA A 39 -7.67 -0.16 10.12
CA ALA A 39 -7.15 -0.91 11.25
C ALA A 39 -5.75 -0.41 11.66
N PHE A 40 -4.90 -0.10 10.68
CA PHE A 40 -3.57 0.46 10.93
C PHE A 40 -3.67 1.86 11.55
N GLN A 41 -4.54 2.73 11.04
CA GLN A 41 -4.74 4.06 11.57
C GLN A 41 -5.26 4.02 13.01
N ARG A 42 -6.20 3.13 13.34
CA ARG A 42 -6.65 2.91 14.72
C ARG A 42 -5.52 2.45 15.64
N TRP A 43 -4.67 1.56 15.14
CA TRP A 43 -3.47 1.13 15.87
C TRP A 43 -2.51 2.31 16.08
N CYS A 44 -2.16 3.08 15.06
CA CYS A 44 -1.32 4.26 15.19
C CYS A 44 -1.87 5.25 16.23
N THR A 45 -3.17 5.58 16.17
CA THR A 45 -3.82 6.47 17.13
C THR A 45 -3.75 5.94 18.57
N SER A 46 -3.93 4.63 18.76
CA SER A 46 -3.82 3.99 20.09
C SER A 46 -2.41 4.12 20.68
N TRP A 47 -1.39 4.18 19.81
CA TRP A 47 0.02 4.36 20.16
C TRP A 47 0.48 5.83 20.09
N LYS A 48 -0.45 6.79 19.91
CA LYS A 48 -0.16 8.22 19.73
C LYS A 48 0.80 8.51 18.56
N LEU A 49 0.81 7.62 17.55
CA LEU A 49 1.55 7.79 16.31
C LEU A 49 0.68 8.49 15.27
N SER A 50 1.29 9.34 14.45
CA SER A 50 0.63 10.01 13.32
C SER A 50 1.16 9.45 12.01
N LEU A 51 0.25 9.02 11.14
CA LEU A 51 0.56 8.68 9.76
C LEU A 51 0.92 9.95 8.99
N GLN A 52 1.98 9.90 8.18
CA GLN A 52 2.40 11.01 7.30
C GLN A 52 1.87 10.76 5.89
N PRO A 53 0.70 11.29 5.50
CA PRO A 53 0.06 10.92 4.24
C PRO A 53 0.86 11.35 3.01
N THR A 54 1.66 12.42 3.14
CA THR A 54 2.53 12.96 2.08
C THR A 54 3.73 12.06 1.77
N LYS A 55 4.11 11.18 2.70
CA LYS A 55 5.18 10.18 2.51
C LYS A 55 4.63 8.79 2.17
N THR A 56 3.32 8.60 2.25
CA THR A 56 2.70 7.32 1.91
C THR A 56 2.71 7.13 0.40
N GLU A 57 3.45 6.11 -0.05
CA GLU A 57 3.44 5.68 -1.44
C GLU A 57 2.60 4.41 -1.59
N MET A 58 1.91 4.27 -2.73
CA MET A 58 1.11 3.09 -3.06
C MET A 58 1.54 2.57 -4.41
N ILE A 59 1.66 1.25 -4.53
CA ILE A 59 1.86 0.55 -5.80
C ILE A 59 0.81 -0.54 -5.94
N HIS A 60 0.35 -0.79 -7.17
CA HIS A 60 -0.62 -1.81 -7.47
C HIS A 60 -0.01 -2.83 -8.44
N PHE A 61 0.13 -4.06 -7.97
CA PHE A 61 0.57 -5.18 -8.79
C PHE A 61 -0.61 -5.89 -9.41
N SER A 62 -0.48 -6.23 -10.68
CA SER A 62 -1.46 -7.07 -11.34
C SER A 62 -0.80 -8.01 -12.34
N PRO A 63 -1.41 -9.17 -12.65
CA PRO A 63 -0.89 -10.07 -13.69
C PRO A 63 -0.86 -9.44 -15.09
N HIS A 64 -1.58 -8.34 -15.29
CA HIS A 64 -1.65 -7.63 -16.56
C HIS A 64 -1.39 -6.14 -16.32
N PRO A 65 -0.14 -5.73 -16.04
CA PRO A 65 0.20 -4.37 -15.61
C PRO A 65 -0.11 -3.31 -16.67
N ARG A 66 -0.15 -3.71 -17.96
CA ARG A 66 -0.51 -2.83 -19.08
C ARG A 66 -2.03 -2.67 -19.29
N LYS A 67 -2.87 -3.47 -18.63
CA LYS A 67 -4.33 -3.32 -18.71
C LYS A 67 -4.77 -2.20 -17.77
N LYS A 68 -5.45 -1.19 -18.33
CA LYS A 68 -6.15 -0.19 -17.51
C LYS A 68 -7.36 -0.84 -16.85
N TYR A 69 -7.35 -0.96 -15.52
CA TYR A 69 -8.46 -1.49 -14.76
C TYR A 69 -9.61 -0.47 -14.73
N LYS A 70 -10.84 -0.96 -14.87
CA LYS A 70 -12.07 -0.14 -14.86
C LYS A 70 -12.27 0.62 -13.54
N TYR A 71 -11.73 0.08 -12.45
CA TYR A 71 -11.83 0.65 -11.12
C TYR A 71 -10.45 1.15 -10.69
N PRO A 72 -10.26 2.48 -10.55
CA PRO A 72 -9.02 3.01 -10.01
C PRO A 72 -8.86 2.52 -8.57
N MET A 73 -7.68 2.00 -8.26
CA MET A 73 -7.30 1.72 -6.88
C MET A 73 -6.92 3.05 -6.23
N PHE A 74 -7.35 3.28 -5.00
CA PHE A 74 -6.90 4.41 -4.19
C PHE A 74 -7.03 4.03 -2.72
N VAL A 75 -6.28 4.70 -1.87
CA VAL A 75 -6.36 4.53 -0.42
C VAL A 75 -6.57 5.90 0.21
N VAL A 76 -7.41 5.96 1.24
CA VAL A 76 -7.60 7.18 2.04
C VAL A 76 -6.78 7.03 3.31
N VAL A 77 -5.87 7.96 3.56
CA VAL A 77 -5.04 8.01 4.78
C VAL A 77 -5.31 9.35 5.45
N GLY A 78 -6.14 9.33 6.51
CA GLY A 78 -6.65 10.57 7.10
C GLY A 78 -7.42 11.42 6.07
N PRO A 79 -7.04 12.70 5.82
CA PRO A 79 -7.70 13.57 4.85
C PRO A 79 -7.17 13.41 3.42
N THR A 80 -6.15 12.59 3.18
CA THR A 80 -5.44 12.52 1.90
C THR A 80 -5.80 11.28 1.11
N ILE A 81 -6.02 11.44 -0.19
CA ILE A 81 -6.21 10.33 -1.13
C ILE A 81 -4.85 10.00 -1.73
N VAL A 82 -4.40 8.76 -1.53
CA VAL A 82 -3.18 8.21 -2.10
C VAL A 82 -3.55 7.35 -3.30
N CYS A 83 -3.07 7.76 -4.48
CA CYS A 83 -3.25 7.02 -5.73
C CYS A 83 -2.00 6.15 -6.03
N PRO A 84 -2.17 4.98 -6.67
CA PRO A 84 -1.06 4.14 -7.11
C PRO A 84 -0.09 4.91 -7.99
N GLN A 85 1.19 4.81 -7.66
CA GLN A 85 2.30 5.37 -8.41
C GLN A 85 2.96 4.28 -9.27
N PRO A 86 3.67 4.67 -10.34
CA PRO A 86 4.43 3.73 -11.18
C PRO A 86 5.64 3.12 -10.45
N PHE A 87 6.04 3.69 -9.30
CA PHE A 87 7.07 3.13 -8.44
C PHE A 87 6.74 3.42 -6.98
N ALA A 88 7.19 2.55 -6.07
CA ALA A 88 7.17 2.78 -4.63
C ALA A 88 8.52 2.45 -4.02
N ARG A 89 9.00 3.29 -3.10
CA ARG A 89 10.26 3.13 -2.40
C ARG A 89 10.01 2.58 -1.00
N TYR A 90 10.73 1.53 -0.64
CA TYR A 90 10.70 0.97 0.71
C TYR A 90 12.08 0.43 1.07
N LEU A 91 12.67 0.98 2.15
CA LEU A 91 13.98 0.59 2.68
C LEU A 91 15.13 0.58 1.65
N GLY A 92 15.14 1.55 0.73
CA GLY A 92 16.15 1.66 -0.32
C GLY A 92 15.90 0.77 -1.55
N VAL A 93 14.83 -0.04 -1.55
CA VAL A 93 14.37 -0.81 -2.71
C VAL A 93 13.30 -0.02 -3.47
N ILE A 94 13.41 0.03 -4.80
CA ILE A 94 12.38 0.59 -5.68
C ILE A 94 11.58 -0.58 -6.25
N PHE A 95 10.28 -0.55 -6.02
CA PHE A 95 9.33 -1.50 -6.58
C PHE A 95 8.64 -0.88 -7.80
N ASP A 96 8.49 -1.65 -8.87
CA ASP A 96 7.76 -1.29 -10.09
C ASP A 96 6.72 -2.37 -10.46
N PRO A 97 5.58 -2.03 -11.11
CA PRO A 97 4.51 -2.99 -11.40
C PRO A 97 4.91 -4.13 -12.34
N ILE A 98 6.04 -3.99 -13.04
CA ILE A 98 6.54 -4.98 -14.00
C ILE A 98 7.59 -5.87 -13.31
N MET A 99 8.03 -5.52 -12.09
CA MET A 99 9.17 -6.13 -11.40
C MET A 99 10.41 -6.21 -12.31
N GLU A 100 10.58 -5.21 -13.17
CA GLU A 100 11.73 -5.10 -14.05
C GLU A 100 12.89 -4.55 -13.20
N ALA A 101 13.81 -5.44 -12.83
CA ALA A 101 15.00 -5.08 -12.05
C ALA A 101 15.84 -4.06 -12.84
N SER A 102 15.69 -2.78 -12.51
CA SER A 102 16.46 -1.70 -13.08
C SER A 102 17.44 -1.17 -12.04
N TYR A 103 18.73 -1.52 -12.22
CA TYR A 103 19.81 -0.91 -11.45
C TYR A 103 19.96 0.54 -11.89
N LYS A 104 19.64 1.50 -11.01
CA LYS A 104 20.03 2.90 -11.21
C LYS A 104 21.48 3.06 -10.77
N THR A 105 22.40 3.10 -11.72
CA THR A 105 23.75 3.59 -11.50
C THR A 105 23.66 5.11 -11.30
N TYR A 106 24.14 5.59 -10.15
CA TYR A 106 24.27 7.01 -9.82
C TYR A 106 25.29 7.71 -10.71
#